data_AF-A0A3C1GQ68-F1
#
_entry.id   AF-A0A3C1GQ68-F1
#
_cell.length_a   1.000
_cell.length_b   1.000
_cell.length_c   1.000
_cell.angle_alpha   90.00
_cell.angle_beta   90.00
_cell.angle_gamma   90.00
#
_symmetry.space_group_name_H-M   'P 1'
#
loop_
_entity.id
_entity.type
_entity.pdbx_description
1 polymer ?
#
loop_
_entity_poly.entity_id
_entity_poly.type
_entity_poly.pdbx_seq_one_letter_code
_entity_poly.pdbx_strand_id
1 'polypeptide(L)'
;MVERDRFADEKQKTPLKDIEGYGYGKGYTKALEDWRGLLKDLETLSAKGMHVILLAHSWVKSFKNPAGEDYDRYELKLHQKAAGLIKEWAESVLFMNYETFAKKDERTKRVRGIDTGARLIFTERRAAYDAKHRGNLPESLPLSWADFEAESAKEVDPKAFAAEILCRAAELAPDVQKLVAETVEKAAGNVQSLININNRVNARLAEKQAQEEEG
;
A
#
# COMPACT_ATOMS: atom_id res chain seq x y z
N MET A 1 -19.25 18.71 -22.57
CA MET A 1 -18.43 19.76 -23.21
C MET A 1 -17.43 20.22 -22.15
N VAL A 2 -16.21 19.67 -22.15
CA VAL A 2 -15.18 20.01 -21.15
C VAL A 2 -14.55 21.32 -21.62
N GLU A 3 -14.79 22.42 -20.90
CA GLU A 3 -14.24 23.72 -21.26
C GLU A 3 -12.71 23.67 -21.37
N ARG A 4 -12.21 24.03 -22.55
CA ARG A 4 -10.79 24.10 -22.93
C ARG A 4 -10.07 25.35 -22.41
N ASP A 5 -10.77 26.23 -21.67
CA ASP A 5 -10.26 27.55 -21.27
C ASP A 5 -9.45 27.57 -19.96
N ARG A 6 -9.20 26.42 -19.33
CA ARG A 6 -8.48 26.36 -18.04
C ARG A 6 -6.96 26.56 -18.12
N PHE A 7 -6.39 26.79 -19.30
CA PHE A 7 -4.94 27.01 -19.47
C PHE A 7 -4.54 28.49 -19.61
N ALA A 8 -5.26 29.40 -18.95
CA ALA A 8 -4.90 30.81 -18.90
C ALA A 8 -4.04 31.10 -17.67
N ASP A 9 -2.75 31.43 -17.88
CA ASP A 9 -1.98 32.17 -16.89
C ASP A 9 -2.56 33.59 -16.82
N GLU A 10 -3.05 34.02 -15.65
CA GLU A 10 -3.73 35.31 -15.43
C GLU A 10 -2.86 36.52 -15.83
N LYS A 11 -1.55 36.30 -16.06
CA LYS A 11 -0.56 37.28 -16.52
C LYS A 11 -0.18 37.20 -18.01
N GLN A 12 -0.65 36.21 -18.77
CA GLN A 12 -0.32 36.07 -20.20
C GLN A 12 -1.58 36.18 -21.07
N LYS A 13 -1.61 37.20 -21.93
CA LYS A 13 -2.70 37.50 -22.88
C LYS A 13 -2.88 36.46 -24.01
N THR A 14 -2.12 35.37 -24.01
CA THR A 14 -2.19 34.33 -25.04
C THR A 14 -2.50 32.99 -24.37
N PRO A 15 -3.55 32.26 -24.78
CA PRO A 15 -3.85 30.96 -24.22
C PRO A 15 -2.67 30.01 -24.46
N LEU A 16 -2.24 29.33 -23.41
CA LEU A 16 -1.14 28.37 -23.48
C LEU A 16 -1.61 27.15 -24.27
N LYS A 17 -0.82 26.71 -25.25
CA LYS A 17 -1.17 25.59 -26.13
C LYS A 17 -1.14 24.24 -25.41
N ASP A 18 -0.25 24.12 -24.43
CA ASP A 18 -0.03 22.90 -23.65
C ASP A 18 0.58 23.22 -22.27
N ILE A 19 0.79 22.17 -21.48
CA ILE A 19 1.36 22.22 -20.14
C ILE A 19 2.82 22.72 -20.12
N GLU A 20 3.55 22.62 -21.23
CA GLU A 20 4.95 23.04 -21.33
C GLU A 20 5.07 24.56 -21.51
N GLY A 21 4.02 25.21 -22.02
CA GLY A 21 3.94 26.66 -22.13
C GLY A 21 4.11 27.43 -20.81
N TYR A 22 3.88 26.78 -19.66
CA TYR A 22 4.14 27.37 -18.33
C TYR A 22 5.63 27.44 -17.95
N GLY A 23 6.51 26.84 -18.74
CA GLY A 23 7.92 26.65 -18.44
C GLY A 23 8.20 25.30 -17.75
N TYR A 24 9.47 24.88 -17.80
CA TYR A 24 9.91 23.55 -17.37
C TYR A 24 9.41 23.20 -15.95
N GLY A 25 8.64 22.11 -15.84
CA GLY A 25 8.12 21.58 -14.59
C GLY A 25 7.01 22.40 -13.91
N LYS A 26 6.74 23.64 -14.36
CA LYS A 26 5.75 24.55 -13.76
C LYS A 26 4.32 24.14 -14.10
N GLY A 27 4.08 23.67 -15.33
CA GLY A 27 2.76 23.20 -15.73
C GLY A 27 2.26 22.03 -14.88
N TYR A 28 3.14 21.12 -14.47
CA TYR A 28 2.78 20.05 -13.53
C TYR A 28 2.45 20.56 -12.12
N THR A 29 3.05 21.67 -11.69
CA THR A 29 2.66 22.32 -10.43
C THR A 29 1.28 22.96 -10.55
N LYS A 30 0.95 23.55 -11.70
CA LYS A 30 -0.40 24.06 -11.97
C LYS A 30 -1.44 22.96 -12.05
N ALA A 31 -1.13 21.84 -12.71
CA ALA A 31 -2.00 20.67 -12.71
C ALA A 31 -2.30 20.13 -11.30
N LEU A 32 -1.42 20.32 -10.30
CA LEU A 32 -1.73 19.96 -8.92
C LEU A 32 -2.86 20.80 -8.31
N GLU A 33 -3.06 22.04 -8.75
CA GLU A 33 -4.18 22.87 -8.28
C GLU A 33 -5.51 22.23 -8.71
N ASP A 34 -5.60 21.73 -9.95
CA ASP A 34 -6.76 20.97 -10.42
C ASP A 34 -6.97 19.66 -9.64
N TRP A 35 -5.89 18.91 -9.36
CA TRP A 35 -5.98 17.72 -8.53
C TRP A 35 -6.52 18.04 -7.12
N ARG A 36 -6.05 19.12 -6.50
CA ARG A 36 -6.57 19.56 -5.19
C ARG A 36 -8.04 19.96 -5.26
N GLY A 37 -8.47 20.60 -6.35
CA GLY A 37 -9.88 20.90 -6.60
C GLY A 37 -10.71 19.62 -6.64
N LEU A 38 -10.28 18.63 -7.42
CA LEU A 38 -10.94 17.33 -7.50
C LEU A 38 -11.02 16.63 -6.13
N LEU A 39 -9.91 16.58 -5.38
CA LEU A 39 -9.89 15.94 -4.06
C LEU A 39 -10.81 16.64 -3.07
N LYS A 40 -10.89 17.97 -3.10
CA LYS A 40 -11.83 18.75 -2.29
C LYS A 40 -13.28 18.40 -2.62
N ASP A 41 -13.61 18.26 -3.90
CA ASP A 41 -14.97 17.87 -4.31
C ASP A 41 -15.30 16.46 -3.81
N LEU A 42 -14.35 15.53 -3.89
CA LEU A 42 -14.51 14.17 -3.34
C LEU A 42 -14.66 14.17 -1.81
N GLU A 43 -13.96 15.04 -1.09
CA GLU A 43 -14.15 15.23 0.35
C GLU A 43 -15.58 15.69 0.67
N THR A 44 -16.20 16.54 -0.16
CA THR A 44 -17.60 16.94 0.06
C THR A 44 -18.58 15.78 -0.06
N LEU A 45 -18.26 14.77 -0.89
CA LEU A 45 -19.04 13.53 -0.99
C LEU A 45 -18.80 12.64 0.22
N SER A 46 -17.53 12.50 0.63
CA SER A 46 -17.16 11.74 1.82
C SER A 46 -17.80 12.28 3.10
N ALA A 47 -17.88 13.61 3.25
CA ALA A 47 -18.57 14.28 4.36
C ALA A 47 -20.08 13.98 4.43
N LYS A 48 -20.69 13.49 3.34
CA LYS A 48 -22.08 13.03 3.29
C LYS A 48 -22.23 11.53 3.60
N GLY A 49 -21.18 10.87 4.05
CA GLY A 49 -21.18 9.44 4.37
C GLY A 49 -20.99 8.53 3.14
N MET A 50 -20.49 9.06 2.02
CA MET A 50 -20.20 8.23 0.84
C MET A 50 -18.76 7.72 0.87
N HIS A 51 -18.57 6.43 0.63
CA HIS A 51 -17.23 5.87 0.40
C HIS A 51 -16.72 6.27 -0.99
N VAL A 52 -15.54 6.89 -1.03
CA VAL A 52 -14.89 7.29 -2.28
C VAL A 52 -13.76 6.31 -2.59
N ILE A 53 -13.88 5.61 -3.72
CA ILE A 53 -12.90 4.65 -4.19
C ILE A 53 -12.31 5.14 -5.50
N LEU A 54 -10.98 5.31 -5.54
CA LEU A 54 -10.23 5.69 -6.74
C LEU A 54 -9.51 4.47 -7.28
N LEU A 55 -9.83 4.08 -8.52
CA LEU A 55 -9.14 3.02 -9.24
C LEU A 55 -8.05 3.61 -10.11
N ALA A 56 -6.87 3.00 -10.08
CA ALA A 56 -5.72 3.45 -10.85
C ALA A 56 -4.86 2.28 -11.30
N HIS A 57 -4.23 2.45 -12.46
CA HIS A 57 -3.27 1.48 -12.98
C HIS A 57 -1.94 1.60 -12.24
N SER A 58 -1.21 0.49 -12.16
CA SER A 58 0.19 0.47 -11.73
C SER A 58 1.14 0.32 -12.92
N TRP A 59 2.39 0.71 -12.73
CA TRP A 59 3.52 0.35 -13.59
C TRP A 59 4.68 -0.14 -12.75
N VAL A 60 5.68 -0.78 -13.36
CA VAL A 60 6.94 -1.10 -12.69
C VAL A 60 7.91 0.05 -12.89
N LYS A 61 8.52 0.53 -11.81
CA LYS A 61 9.61 1.50 -11.83
C LYS A 61 10.75 1.08 -10.92
N SER A 62 11.97 1.34 -11.39
CA SER A 62 13.18 1.18 -10.59
C SER A 62 13.19 2.22 -9.47
N PHE A 63 13.35 1.73 -8.24
CA PHE A 63 13.51 2.52 -7.04
C PHE A 63 14.96 2.50 -6.60
N LYS A 64 15.51 3.70 -6.46
CA LYS A 64 16.88 3.88 -5.98
C LYS A 64 16.93 3.77 -4.48
N ASN A 65 17.45 2.65 -3.98
CA ASN A 65 17.45 2.37 -2.56
C ASN A 65 18.64 3.06 -1.88
N PRO A 66 18.43 3.99 -0.94
CA PRO A 66 19.55 4.63 -0.26
C PRO A 66 20.29 3.69 0.71
N ALA A 67 19.70 2.55 1.08
CA ALA A 67 20.22 1.64 2.10
C ALA A 67 20.75 0.30 1.54
N GLY A 68 20.73 0.10 0.22
CA GLY A 68 21.09 -1.17 -0.40
C GLY A 68 20.96 -1.14 -1.91
N GLU A 69 20.72 -2.29 -2.53
CA GLU A 69 20.58 -2.40 -3.97
C GLU A 69 19.27 -1.79 -4.48
N ASP A 70 19.33 -1.22 -5.68
CA ASP A 70 18.17 -0.72 -6.40
C ASP A 70 17.26 -1.89 -6.78
N TYR A 71 15.96 -1.70 -6.62
CA TYR A 71 14.97 -2.73 -6.92
C TYR A 71 13.78 -2.14 -7.66
N ASP A 72 13.09 -2.99 -8.42
CA ASP A 72 11.87 -2.61 -9.12
C ASP A 72 10.66 -2.70 -8.20
N ARG A 73 9.76 -1.72 -8.33
CA ARG A 73 8.51 -1.69 -7.57
C ARG A 73 7.33 -1.21 -8.40
N TYR A 74 6.15 -1.71 -8.04
CA TYR A 74 4.88 -1.22 -8.54
C TYR A 74 4.56 0.14 -7.93
N GLU A 75 4.40 1.13 -8.81
CA GLU A 75 3.97 2.47 -8.43
C GLU A 75 2.70 2.84 -9.19
N LEU A 76 1.96 3.80 -8.64
CA LEU A 76 0.82 4.41 -9.31
C LEU A 76 1.23 4.98 -10.67
N LYS A 77 0.50 4.62 -11.73
CA LYS A 77 0.72 5.07 -13.11
C LYS A 77 0.26 6.52 -13.28
N LEU A 78 0.94 7.44 -12.61
CA LEU A 78 0.63 8.86 -12.57
C LEU A 78 1.92 9.69 -12.46
N HIS A 79 1.85 10.98 -12.79
CA HIS A 79 2.96 11.89 -12.55
C HIS A 79 3.31 11.94 -11.05
N GLN A 80 4.60 11.86 -10.70
CA GLN A 80 5.08 11.67 -9.33
C GLN A 80 4.46 12.65 -8.31
N LYS A 81 4.35 13.93 -8.68
CA LYS A 81 3.72 14.96 -7.83
C LYS A 81 2.25 14.65 -7.51
N ALA A 82 1.47 14.26 -8.52
CA ALA A 82 0.06 13.95 -8.33
C ALA A 82 -0.12 12.61 -7.59
N ALA A 83 0.76 11.64 -7.86
CA ALA A 83 0.77 10.36 -7.15
C ALA A 83 1.05 10.56 -5.66
N GLY A 84 2.01 11.43 -5.31
CA GLY A 84 2.29 11.82 -3.93
C GLY A 84 1.06 12.43 -3.26
N LEU A 85 0.46 13.45 -3.90
CA LEU A 85 -0.73 14.13 -3.38
C LEU A 85 -1.89 13.15 -3.09
N ILE A 86 -2.21 12.26 -4.02
CA ILE A 86 -3.32 11.31 -3.85
C ILE A 86 -2.99 10.29 -2.75
N LYS A 87 -1.76 9.75 -2.70
CA LYS A 87 -1.35 8.78 -1.67
C LYS A 87 -1.32 9.38 -0.26
N GLU A 88 -0.98 10.67 -0.15
CA GLU A 88 -1.01 11.40 1.12
C GLU A 88 -2.44 11.62 1.59
N TRP A 89 -3.31 12.10 0.68
CA TRP A 89 -4.73 12.34 0.92
C TRP A 89 -5.51 11.08 1.26
N ALA A 90 -5.29 9.99 0.52
CA ALA A 90 -6.01 8.75 0.70
C ALA A 90 -5.76 8.16 2.10
N GLU A 91 -6.84 7.77 2.77
CA GLU A 91 -6.76 7.03 4.03
C GLU A 91 -6.13 5.66 3.82
N SER A 92 -6.56 4.98 2.74
CA SER A 92 -6.04 3.68 2.33
C SER A 92 -5.53 3.73 0.89
N VAL A 93 -4.33 3.19 0.67
CA VAL A 93 -3.75 2.88 -0.62
C VAL A 93 -3.57 1.38 -0.67
N LEU A 94 -4.34 0.72 -1.53
CA LEU A 94 -4.37 -0.74 -1.59
C LEU A 94 -3.74 -1.19 -2.91
N PHE A 95 -2.87 -2.19 -2.85
CA PHE A 95 -2.28 -2.79 -4.04
C PHE A 95 -3.03 -4.08 -4.37
N MET A 96 -3.43 -4.26 -5.63
CA MET A 96 -4.16 -5.45 -6.05
C MET A 96 -3.31 -6.25 -7.02
N ASN A 97 -3.15 -7.54 -6.76
CA ASN A 97 -2.43 -8.43 -7.67
C ASN A 97 -3.01 -9.85 -7.62
N TYR A 98 -2.63 -10.65 -8.61
CA TYR A 98 -2.89 -12.08 -8.58
C TYR A 98 -1.98 -12.75 -7.54
N GLU A 99 -2.50 -13.78 -6.88
CA GLU A 99 -1.71 -14.65 -6.02
C GLU A 99 -0.80 -15.51 -6.90
N THR A 100 0.49 -15.16 -6.89
CA THR A 100 1.51 -15.88 -7.65
C THR A 100 2.44 -16.63 -6.70
N PHE A 101 2.45 -17.95 -6.79
CA PHE A 101 3.46 -18.78 -6.15
C PHE A 101 4.65 -18.95 -7.08
N ALA A 102 5.84 -18.55 -6.62
CA ALA A 102 7.08 -18.84 -7.31
C ALA A 102 7.53 -20.26 -6.94
N LYS A 103 7.30 -21.25 -7.82
CA LYS A 103 7.86 -22.60 -7.62
C LYS A 103 9.15 -22.71 -8.41
N LYS A 104 10.27 -22.90 -7.72
CA LYS A 104 11.57 -23.19 -8.33
C LYS A 104 11.55 -24.65 -8.79
N ASP A 105 11.67 -24.87 -10.10
CA ASP A 105 11.78 -26.22 -10.65
C ASP A 105 13.17 -26.78 -10.33
N GLU A 106 13.26 -27.76 -9.42
CA GLU A 106 14.52 -28.35 -8.94
C GLU A 106 15.40 -28.88 -10.08
N ARG A 107 14.80 -29.27 -11.22
CA ARG A 107 15.54 -29.83 -12.35
C ARG A 107 16.13 -28.78 -13.28
N THR A 108 15.48 -27.62 -13.39
CA THR A 108 15.90 -26.57 -14.36
C THR A 108 16.36 -25.27 -13.70
N LYS A 109 16.25 -25.16 -12.37
CA LYS A 109 16.49 -23.93 -11.58
C LYS A 109 15.70 -22.71 -12.09
N ARG A 110 14.68 -22.91 -12.93
CA ARG A 110 13.81 -21.85 -13.44
C ARG A 110 12.66 -21.67 -12.48
N VAL A 111 12.36 -20.41 -12.15
CA VAL A 111 11.17 -20.04 -11.40
C VAL A 111 9.97 -20.10 -12.34
N ARG A 112 8.99 -20.95 -12.06
CA ARG A 112 7.67 -20.91 -12.70
C ARG A 112 6.71 -20.21 -11.76
N GLY A 113 6.07 -19.15 -12.25
CA GLY A 113 4.91 -18.56 -11.58
C GLY A 113 3.71 -19.49 -11.74
N ILE A 114 3.19 -20.00 -10.63
CA ILE A 114 1.89 -20.67 -10.56
C ILE A 114 0.92 -19.61 -10.06
N ASP A 115 0.00 -19.19 -10.93
CA ASP A 115 -1.10 -18.31 -10.55
C ASP A 115 -2.29 -19.20 -10.15
N THR A 116 -2.80 -19.04 -8.94
CA THR A 116 -4.03 -19.72 -8.48
C THR A 116 -5.29 -19.12 -9.10
N GLY A 117 -5.17 -17.98 -9.79
CA GLY A 117 -6.26 -17.17 -10.32
C GLY A 117 -6.93 -16.31 -9.26
N ALA A 118 -6.55 -16.46 -7.99
CA ALA A 118 -7.08 -15.67 -6.89
C ALA A 118 -6.54 -14.24 -6.96
N ARG A 119 -7.43 -13.26 -6.83
CA ARG A 119 -7.07 -11.84 -6.78
C ARG A 119 -7.02 -11.42 -5.33
N LEU A 120 -5.91 -10.82 -4.92
CA LEU A 120 -5.67 -10.36 -3.57
C LEU A 120 -5.52 -8.84 -3.53
N ILE A 121 -5.93 -8.28 -2.40
CA ILE A 121 -5.67 -6.91 -1.96
C ILE A 121 -4.56 -6.98 -0.92
N PHE A 122 -3.53 -6.18 -1.10
CA PHE A 122 -2.44 -5.98 -0.14
C PHE A 122 -2.61 -4.61 0.53
N THR A 123 -2.56 -4.59 1.85
CA THR A 123 -2.88 -3.42 2.69
C THR A 123 -1.63 -2.78 3.31
N GLU A 124 -0.55 -3.56 3.44
CA GLU A 124 0.72 -3.15 4.04
C GLU A 124 1.79 -2.81 2.99
N ARG A 125 2.62 -1.80 3.30
CA ARG A 125 3.74 -1.42 2.45
C ARG A 125 4.76 -2.56 2.37
N ARG A 126 5.14 -2.96 1.16
CA ARG A 126 6.26 -3.88 0.90
C ARG A 126 7.29 -3.23 -0.05
N ALA A 127 8.45 -3.85 -0.23
CA ALA A 127 9.46 -3.35 -1.16
C ALA A 127 8.90 -3.27 -2.60
N ALA A 128 8.20 -4.33 -3.01
CA ALA A 128 7.66 -4.48 -4.36
C ALA A 128 6.50 -3.53 -4.70
N TYR A 129 5.79 -2.92 -3.74
CA TYR A 129 4.62 -2.08 -4.03
C TYR A 129 4.31 -1.06 -2.93
N ASP A 130 3.67 0.05 -3.31
CA ASP A 130 3.11 1.01 -2.35
C ASP A 130 1.73 0.53 -1.88
N ALA A 131 1.59 0.31 -0.57
CA ALA A 131 0.31 0.18 0.11
C ALA A 131 0.36 0.87 1.47
N LYS A 132 -0.80 1.27 1.97
CA LYS A 132 -1.01 2.05 3.19
C LYS A 132 -2.42 1.77 3.67
N HIS A 133 -2.57 1.45 4.93
CA HIS A 133 -3.87 1.43 5.58
C HIS A 133 -3.71 1.97 7.00
N ARG A 134 -4.69 2.78 7.46
CA ARG A 134 -4.66 3.39 8.80
C ARG A 134 -5.43 2.58 9.85
N GLY A 135 -6.31 1.69 9.43
CA GLY A 135 -7.06 0.78 10.31
C GLY A 135 -6.35 -0.55 10.50
N ASN A 136 -7.11 -1.56 10.95
CA ASN A 136 -6.60 -2.88 11.30
C ASN A 136 -7.07 -3.95 10.29
N LEU A 137 -6.75 -3.75 9.01
CA LEU A 137 -6.96 -4.78 8.00
C LEU A 137 -5.80 -5.80 8.02
N PRO A 138 -6.07 -7.07 7.69
CA PRO A 138 -5.01 -8.06 7.51
C PRO A 138 -4.07 -7.67 6.35
N GLU A 139 -2.85 -8.21 6.35
CA GLU A 139 -1.82 -7.92 5.34
C GLU A 139 -2.34 -8.15 3.91
N SER A 140 -3.07 -9.25 3.72
CA SER A 140 -3.74 -9.58 2.47
C SER A 140 -5.16 -10.06 2.70
N LEU A 141 -6.03 -9.78 1.74
CA LEU A 141 -7.41 -10.28 1.71
C LEU A 141 -7.86 -10.52 0.27
N PRO A 142 -8.88 -11.36 0.03
CA PRO A 142 -9.46 -11.52 -1.30
C PRO A 142 -9.97 -10.19 -1.89
N LEU A 143 -9.89 -10.05 -3.21
CA LEU A 143 -10.48 -8.93 -3.93
C LEU A 143 -12.00 -9.04 -3.99
N SER A 144 -12.63 -8.69 -2.88
CA SER A 144 -14.06 -8.83 -2.63
C SER A 144 -14.52 -7.70 -1.72
N TRP A 145 -15.58 -7.01 -2.12
CA TRP A 145 -16.13 -5.93 -1.30
C TRP A 145 -16.66 -6.46 0.04
N ALA A 146 -17.32 -7.62 0.02
CA ALA A 146 -17.88 -8.23 1.23
C ALA A 146 -16.79 -8.57 2.25
N ASP A 147 -15.67 -9.13 1.79
CA ASP A 147 -14.53 -9.45 2.66
C ASP A 147 -13.87 -8.16 3.19
N PHE A 148 -13.68 -7.14 2.34
CA PHE A 148 -13.16 -5.85 2.76
C PHE A 148 -14.04 -5.15 3.79
N GLU A 149 -15.36 -5.13 3.58
CA GLU A 149 -16.33 -4.53 4.50
C GLU A 149 -16.36 -5.28 5.83
N ALA A 150 -16.37 -6.62 5.79
CA ALA A 150 -16.34 -7.45 6.99
C ALA A 150 -15.05 -7.23 7.80
N GLU A 151 -13.88 -7.18 7.16
CA GLU A 151 -12.62 -6.94 7.86
C GLU A 151 -12.51 -5.50 8.38
N SER A 152 -13.00 -4.50 7.64
CA SER A 152 -12.92 -3.10 8.06
C SER A 152 -13.89 -2.73 9.19
N ALA A 153 -14.99 -3.47 9.33
CA ALA A 153 -15.96 -3.29 10.41
C ALA A 153 -15.57 -4.00 11.72
N LYS A 154 -14.57 -4.88 11.72
CA LYS A 154 -14.13 -5.58 12.93
C LYS A 154 -13.51 -4.59 13.92
N GLU A 155 -14.12 -4.45 15.09
CA GLU A 155 -13.44 -3.86 16.23
C GLU A 155 -12.28 -4.76 16.66
N VAL A 156 -11.11 -4.15 16.90
CA VAL A 156 -9.93 -4.87 17.34
C VAL A 156 -10.14 -5.31 18.79
N ASP A 157 -10.60 -6.54 18.99
CA ASP A 157 -10.52 -7.15 20.31
C ASP A 157 -9.04 -7.36 20.66
N PRO A 158 -8.49 -6.65 21.67
CA PRO A 158 -7.08 -6.75 22.01
C PRO A 158 -6.66 -8.18 22.36
N LYS A 159 -7.58 -9.02 22.86
CA LYS A 159 -7.29 -10.42 23.19
C LYS A 159 -7.18 -11.30 21.95
N ALA A 160 -8.08 -11.13 20.99
CA ALA A 160 -8.04 -11.87 19.74
C ALA A 160 -6.77 -11.53 18.95
N PHE A 161 -6.41 -10.24 18.90
CA PHE A 161 -5.20 -9.80 18.21
C PHE A 161 -3.91 -10.29 18.90
N ALA A 162 -3.88 -10.29 20.24
CA ALA A 162 -2.78 -10.90 21.00
C ALA A 162 -2.62 -12.40 20.68
N ALA A 163 -3.72 -13.15 20.58
CA ALA A 163 -3.67 -14.58 20.24
C ALA A 163 -3.14 -14.82 18.82
N GLU A 164 -3.53 -13.98 17.86
CA GLU A 164 -3.06 -14.06 16.47
C GLU A 164 -1.55 -13.82 16.36
N ILE A 165 -1.02 -12.83 17.09
CA ILE A 165 0.43 -12.55 17.17
C ILE A 165 1.19 -13.76 17.71
N LEU A 166 0.68 -14.40 18.76
CA LEU A 166 1.30 -15.59 19.35
C LEU A 166 1.28 -16.78 18.37
N CYS A 167 0.20 -16.95 17.61
CA CYS A 167 0.09 -17.98 16.59
C CYS A 167 1.14 -17.78 15.49
N ARG A 168 1.31 -16.55 14.98
CA ARG A 168 2.35 -16.22 13.99
C ARG A 168 3.76 -16.42 14.54
N ALA A 169 3.99 -16.03 15.79
CA ALA A 169 5.27 -16.20 16.45
C ALA A 169 5.67 -17.68 16.66
N ALA A 170 4.74 -18.64 16.54
CA ALA A 170 5.04 -20.06 16.62
C ALA A 170 5.87 -20.58 15.43
N GLU A 171 5.90 -19.86 14.30
CA GLU A 171 6.76 -20.20 13.16
C GLU A 171 8.22 -19.75 13.35
N LEU A 172 8.50 -18.94 14.38
CA LEU A 172 9.84 -18.46 14.72
C LEU A 172 10.55 -19.40 15.71
N ALA A 173 11.83 -19.13 15.98
CA ALA A 173 12.61 -19.91 16.92
C ALA A 173 12.01 -19.87 18.35
N PRO A 174 12.14 -20.95 19.15
CA PRO A 174 11.46 -21.07 20.46
C PRO A 174 11.81 -19.97 21.47
N ASP A 175 13.01 -19.41 21.36
CA ASP A 175 13.54 -18.29 22.12
C ASP A 175 12.85 -16.97 21.76
N VAL A 176 12.58 -16.72 20.48
CA VAL A 176 11.83 -15.55 20.02
C VAL A 176 10.35 -15.68 20.39
N GLN A 177 9.78 -16.88 20.30
CA GLN A 177 8.40 -17.16 20.70
C GLN A 177 8.15 -16.79 22.17
N LYS A 178 9.06 -17.18 23.09
CA LYS A 178 8.96 -16.83 24.52
C LYS A 178 9.02 -15.32 24.75
N LEU A 179 9.92 -14.62 24.06
CA LEU A 179 10.05 -13.17 24.19
C LEU A 179 8.79 -12.44 23.70
N VAL A 180 8.19 -12.90 22.59
CA VAL A 180 6.93 -12.38 22.07
C VAL A 180 5.80 -12.62 23.07
N ALA A 181 5.71 -13.81 23.66
CA ALA A 181 4.72 -14.12 24.69
C ALA A 181 4.80 -13.17 25.90
N GLU A 182 6.00 -12.94 26.43
CA GLU A 182 6.20 -12.01 27.54
C GLU A 182 5.87 -10.56 27.17
N THR A 183 6.18 -10.12 25.94
CA THR A 183 5.89 -8.74 25.51
C THR A 183 4.43 -8.52 25.20
N VAL A 184 3.71 -9.53 24.69
CA VAL A 184 2.26 -9.51 24.50
C VAL A 184 1.55 -9.45 25.86
N GLU A 185 2.01 -10.21 26.85
CA GLU A 185 1.47 -10.16 28.21
C GLU A 185 1.68 -8.78 28.85
N LYS A 186 2.89 -8.21 28.72
CA LYS A 186 3.20 -6.85 29.19
C LYS A 186 2.42 -5.75 28.47
N ALA A 187 1.98 -5.98 27.23
CA ALA A 187 1.16 -5.02 26.49
C ALA A 187 -0.26 -4.87 27.08
N ALA A 188 -0.73 -5.84 27.89
CA ALA A 188 -1.97 -5.77 28.68
C ALA A 188 -3.22 -5.27 27.91
N GLY A 189 -3.33 -5.61 26.61
CA GLY A 189 -4.44 -5.19 25.76
C GLY A 189 -4.32 -3.79 25.16
N ASN A 190 -3.15 -3.15 25.27
CA ASN A 190 -2.87 -1.92 24.52
C ASN A 190 -2.68 -2.24 23.04
N VAL A 191 -3.67 -1.83 22.22
CA VAL A 191 -3.71 -2.08 20.78
C VAL A 191 -2.46 -1.58 20.06
N GLN A 192 -1.95 -0.39 20.41
CA GLN A 192 -0.77 0.18 19.75
C GLN A 192 0.51 -0.62 20.02
N SER A 193 0.66 -1.12 21.25
CA SER A 193 1.77 -2.00 21.61
C SER A 193 1.70 -3.33 20.87
N LEU A 194 0.50 -3.91 20.72
CA LEU A 194 0.29 -5.13 19.96
C LEU A 194 0.62 -4.95 18.47
N ILE A 195 0.25 -3.81 17.85
CA ILE A 195 0.59 -3.50 16.45
C ILE A 195 2.12 -3.48 16.26
N ASN A 196 2.84 -2.84 17.17
CA ASN A 196 4.30 -2.79 17.11
C ASN A 196 4.95 -4.17 17.25
N ILE A 197 4.39 -5.04 18.08
CA ILE A 197 4.84 -6.43 18.23
C ILE A 197 4.56 -7.21 16.94
N ASN A 198 3.36 -7.10 16.38
CA ASN A 198 2.99 -7.76 15.12
C ASN A 198 3.93 -7.38 13.97
N ASN A 199 4.23 -6.08 13.81
CA ASN A 199 5.16 -5.60 12.78
C ASN A 199 6.56 -6.21 12.93
N ARG A 200 7.05 -6.39 14.17
CA ARG A 200 8.35 -7.02 14.44
C ARG A 200 8.34 -8.52 14.16
N VAL A 201 7.26 -9.20 14.51
CA VAL A 201 7.06 -10.63 14.20
C VAL A 201 7.04 -10.84 12.69
N ASN A 202 6.29 -10.03 11.95
CA ASN A 202 6.23 -10.08 10.49
C ASN A 202 7.60 -9.82 9.84
N ALA A 203 8.38 -8.87 10.35
CA ALA A 203 9.75 -8.62 9.87
C ALA A 203 10.66 -9.84 10.07
N ARG A 204 10.61 -10.48 11.25
CA ARG A 204 11.38 -11.70 11.55
C ARG A 204 10.95 -12.89 10.68
N LEU A 205 9.65 -13.03 10.40
CA LEU A 205 9.13 -14.08 9.51
C LEU A 205 9.62 -13.87 8.08
N ALA A 206 9.62 -12.62 7.59
CA ALA A 206 10.15 -12.29 6.28
C ALA A 206 11.67 -12.57 6.17
N GLU A 207 12.45 -12.25 7.22
CA GLU A 207 13.88 -12.59 7.29
C GLU A 207 14.10 -14.11 7.23
N LYS A 208 13.29 -14.88 7.96
CA LYS A 208 13.37 -16.35 7.96
C LYS A 208 13.04 -16.93 6.58
N GLN A 209 11.97 -16.45 5.95
CA GLN A 209 11.58 -16.89 4.60
C GLN A 209 12.68 -16.58 3.57
N ALA A 210 13.32 -15.41 3.65
CA ALA A 210 14.45 -15.07 2.79
C ALA A 210 15.66 -16.00 3.00
N GLN A 211 15.97 -16.38 4.25
CA GLN A 211 17.06 -17.31 4.56
C GLN A 211 16.77 -18.74 4.08
N GLU A 212 15.52 -19.18 4.13
CA GLU A 212 15.09 -20.50 3.61
C GLU A 212 15.14 -20.57 2.07
N GLU A 213 15.02 -19.45 1.35
CA GLU A 213 15.12 -19.40 -0.12
C GLU A 213 16.57 -19.34 -0.65
N GLU A 214 17.53 -18.91 0.20
CA GLU A 214 18.96 -18.82 -0.13
C GLU A 214 19.76 -20.12 0.18
N GLY A 215 19.23 -21.00 1.03
CA GLY A 215 19.83 -22.31 1.40
C GLY A 215 19.49 -23.44 0.44
#